data_AF-A0AAU7LVM8-F1
#
_entry.id   AF-A0AAU7LVM8-F1
#
_cell.length_a   1.000
_cell.length_b   1.000
_cell.length_c   1.000
_cell.angle_alpha   90.00
_cell.angle_beta   90.00
_cell.angle_gamma   90.00
#
_symmetry.space_group_name_H-M   'P 1'
#
loop_
_entity.id
_entity.type
_entity.pdbx_description
1 polymer ?
#
loop_
_entity_poly.entity_id
_entity_poly.type
_entity_poly.pdbx_seq_one_letter_code
_entity_poly.pdbx_strand_id
1 'polypeptide(L)'
;MKPMAPMKPMQAPDSSWWPKGLSRPSSSGSQNGVRYAFFPDQRRLAVEQGGKVSQYDTGEHRISGVSQAQGSHGGTLRFSSQSGDMDLASLKEVR
;
A
#
# COMPACT_ATOMS: atom_id res chain seq x y z
N MET A 1 -16.48 22.30 -34.44
CA MET A 1 -15.37 21.75 -33.65
C MET A 1 -15.64 22.07 -32.17
N LYS A 2 -15.98 21.09 -31.33
CA LYS A 2 -16.19 21.33 -29.88
C LYS A 2 -14.80 21.32 -29.20
N PRO A 3 -14.42 22.33 -28.40
CA PRO A 3 -13.17 22.28 -27.66
C PRO A 3 -13.28 21.19 -26.59
N MET A 4 -12.30 20.28 -26.58
CA MET A 4 -12.20 19.23 -25.58
C MET A 4 -11.99 19.89 -24.21
N ALA A 5 -12.90 19.62 -23.27
CA ALA A 5 -12.76 20.04 -21.89
C ALA A 5 -11.44 19.49 -21.31
N PRO A 6 -10.72 20.25 -20.46
CA PRO A 6 -9.53 19.74 -19.81
C PRO A 6 -9.92 18.50 -19.02
N MET A 7 -9.26 17.38 -19.30
CA MET A 7 -9.40 16.17 -18.50
C MET A 7 -9.09 16.56 -17.06
N LYS A 8 -10.10 16.51 -16.18
CA LYS A 8 -9.88 16.59 -14.73
C LYS A 8 -8.73 15.64 -14.42
N PRO A 9 -7.67 16.05 -13.71
CA PRO A 9 -6.67 15.09 -13.27
C PRO A 9 -7.45 13.98 -12.57
N MET A 10 -7.25 12.73 -13.04
CA MET A 10 -7.87 11.54 -12.46
C MET A 10 -7.80 11.70 -10.95
N GLN A 11 -8.95 11.97 -10.33
CA GLN A 11 -9.04 12.00 -8.88
C GLN A 11 -8.57 10.63 -8.46
N ALA A 12 -7.42 10.57 -7.78
CA ALA A 12 -6.90 9.32 -7.26
C ALA A 12 -8.05 8.68 -6.47
N PRO A 13 -8.46 7.46 -6.82
CA PRO A 13 -9.66 6.86 -6.25
C PRO A 13 -9.54 6.90 -4.73
N ASP A 14 -10.52 7.55 -4.11
CA ASP A 14 -11.07 7.26 -2.79
C ASP A 14 -10.01 6.90 -1.74
N SER A 15 -9.00 7.75 -1.64
CA SER A 15 -7.79 7.58 -0.84
C SER A 15 -8.02 7.83 0.67
N SER A 16 -9.16 7.35 1.20
CA SER A 16 -9.67 7.72 2.53
C SER A 16 -9.51 6.64 3.60
N TRP A 17 -9.06 5.43 3.24
CA TRP A 17 -8.98 4.32 4.19
C TRP A 17 -7.68 4.32 5.01
N TRP A 18 -6.62 4.97 4.53
CA TRP A 18 -5.37 5.07 5.28
C TRP A 18 -5.31 6.33 6.16
N PRO A 19 -4.44 6.35 7.19
CA PRO A 19 -4.41 7.44 8.16
C PRO A 19 -3.98 8.79 7.57
N LYS A 20 -4.36 9.86 8.27
CA LYS A 20 -3.99 11.23 7.90
C LYS A 20 -2.47 11.40 7.88
N GLY A 21 -1.97 12.20 6.95
CA GLY A 21 -0.54 12.42 6.72
C GLY A 21 0.03 11.59 5.57
N LEU A 22 -0.72 10.59 5.08
CA LEU A 22 -0.36 9.81 3.91
C LEU A 22 -1.10 10.32 2.67
N SER A 23 -0.34 10.61 1.62
CA SER A 23 -0.86 11.10 0.35
C SER A 23 0.02 10.63 -0.78
N ARG A 24 -0.54 10.46 -1.99
CA ARG A 24 0.20 10.11 -3.21
C ARG A 24 0.90 8.74 -3.10
N PRO A 25 0.15 7.64 -2.93
CA PRO A 25 0.76 6.31 -2.93
C PRO A 25 1.45 6.05 -4.28
N SER A 26 2.66 5.50 -4.26
CA SER A 26 3.36 5.10 -5.48
C SER A 26 2.97 3.70 -5.95
N SER A 27 2.48 2.86 -5.04
CA SER A 27 1.92 1.55 -5.34
C SER A 27 0.77 1.27 -4.36
N SER A 28 -0.32 0.71 -4.88
CA SER A 28 -1.48 0.33 -4.06
C SER A 28 -2.25 -0.80 -4.72
N GLY A 29 -2.89 -1.64 -3.92
CA GLY A 29 -3.70 -2.73 -4.43
C GLY A 29 -4.55 -3.40 -3.36
N SER A 30 -5.36 -4.35 -3.80
CA SER A 30 -6.22 -5.16 -2.94
C SER A 30 -6.17 -6.62 -3.39
N GLN A 31 -5.97 -7.55 -2.46
CA GLN A 31 -5.98 -8.98 -2.73
C GLN A 31 -6.56 -9.75 -1.54
N ASN A 32 -7.50 -10.68 -1.80
CA ASN A 32 -8.13 -11.53 -0.78
C ASN A 32 -8.64 -10.77 0.46
N GLY A 33 -9.26 -9.60 0.27
CA GLY A 33 -9.79 -8.79 1.36
C GLY A 33 -8.73 -8.01 2.16
N VAL A 34 -7.47 -8.01 1.72
CA VAL A 34 -6.41 -7.14 2.24
C VAL A 34 -6.16 -6.01 1.25
N ARG A 35 -6.11 -4.76 1.73
CA ARG A 35 -5.68 -3.61 0.95
C ARG A 35 -4.29 -3.16 1.41
N TYR A 36 -3.49 -2.64 0.48
CA TYR A 36 -2.21 -2.03 0.80
C TYR A 36 -1.99 -0.75 -0.01
N ALA A 37 -1.25 0.19 0.56
CA ALA A 37 -0.82 1.41 -0.10
C ALA A 37 0.57 1.80 0.41
N PHE A 38 1.52 1.95 -0.51
CA PHE A 38 2.90 2.33 -0.23
C PHE A 38 3.16 3.79 -0.57
N PHE A 39 3.74 4.51 0.39
CA PHE A 39 4.00 5.94 0.37
C PHE A 39 5.52 6.17 0.53
N PRO A 40 6.26 6.30 -0.58
CA PRO A 40 7.72 6.45 -0.51
C PRO A 40 8.14 7.79 0.12
N ASP A 41 7.37 8.86 -0.09
CA ASP A 41 7.67 10.20 0.46
C ASP A 41 7.66 10.18 2.00
N GLN A 42 6.70 9.46 2.58
CA GLN A 42 6.56 9.29 4.03
C GLN A 42 7.32 8.07 4.55
N ARG A 43 7.80 7.18 3.67
CA ARG A 43 8.37 5.87 4.02
C ARG A 43 7.40 5.04 4.86
N ARG A 44 6.16 4.99 4.37
CA ARG A 44 5.04 4.33 5.05
C ARG A 44 4.37 3.34 4.14
N LEU A 45 3.95 2.23 4.72
CA LEU A 45 3.06 1.26 4.12
C LEU A 45 1.81 1.18 4.97
N ALA A 46 0.66 1.55 4.41
CA ALA A 46 -0.63 1.28 5.02
C ALA A 46 -1.10 -0.10 4.56
N VAL A 47 -1.54 -0.94 5.49
CA VAL A 47 -2.17 -2.23 5.21
C VAL A 47 -3.48 -2.27 5.95
N GLU A 48 -4.56 -2.58 5.24
CA GLU A 48 -5.84 -2.90 5.84
C GLU A 48 -6.12 -4.39 5.71
N GLN A 49 -6.39 -5.04 6.84
CA GLN A 49 -6.82 -6.42 6.89
C GLN A 49 -8.01 -6.54 7.85
N GLY A 50 -9.12 -7.09 7.36
CA GLY A 50 -10.33 -7.27 8.17
C GLY A 50 -10.90 -5.96 8.74
N GLY A 51 -10.82 -4.86 8.00
CA GLY A 51 -11.29 -3.54 8.43
C GLY A 51 -10.35 -2.80 9.38
N LYS A 52 -9.24 -3.41 9.80
CA LYS A 52 -8.22 -2.75 10.62
C LYS A 52 -7.09 -2.24 9.74
N VAL A 53 -6.76 -0.97 9.90
CA VAL A 53 -5.67 -0.31 9.18
C VAL A 53 -4.46 -0.18 10.10
N SER A 54 -3.35 -0.77 9.69
CA SER A 54 -2.05 -0.65 10.35
C SER A 54 -1.06 0.04 9.41
N GLN A 55 -0.20 0.88 9.97
CA GLN A 55 0.88 1.53 9.23
C GLN A 55 2.20 0.88 9.60
N TYR A 56 3.10 0.78 8.63
CA TYR A 56 4.40 0.17 8.81
C TYR A 56 5.48 1.10 8.27
N ASP A 57 6.62 1.16 8.96
CA ASP A 57 7.80 1.88 8.51
C ASP A 57 8.53 1.02 7.48
N THR A 58 8.67 1.54 6.26
CA THR A 58 9.34 0.83 5.17
C THR A 58 10.80 1.20 5.04
N GLY A 59 11.32 2.14 5.84
CA GLY A 59 12.66 2.70 5.67
C GLY A 59 12.91 3.14 4.22
N GLU A 60 13.98 2.63 3.62
CA GLU A 60 14.35 2.89 2.22
C GLU A 60 13.78 1.85 1.23
N HIS A 61 12.98 0.89 1.71
CA HIS A 61 12.40 -0.12 0.84
C HIS A 61 11.36 0.51 -0.08
N ARG A 62 11.56 0.33 -1.39
CA ARG A 62 10.62 0.70 -2.43
C ARG A 62 9.79 -0.51 -2.79
N ILE A 63 8.53 -0.51 -2.38
CA ILE A 63 7.62 -1.61 -2.63
C ILE A 63 7.05 -1.46 -4.05
N SER A 64 7.23 -2.50 -4.87
CA SER A 64 6.69 -2.58 -6.23
C SER A 64 5.43 -3.43 -6.31
N GLY A 65 5.25 -4.39 -5.40
CA GLY A 65 4.07 -5.25 -5.37
C GLY A 65 3.90 -6.00 -4.04
N VAL A 66 2.76 -6.67 -3.91
CA VAL A 66 2.43 -7.56 -2.79
C VAL A 66 2.13 -8.95 -3.33
N SER A 67 2.42 -9.96 -2.52
CA SER A 67 1.99 -11.35 -2.71
C SER A 67 1.56 -11.90 -1.35
N GLN A 68 0.42 -12.58 -1.30
CA GLN A 68 0.06 -13.35 -0.11
C GLN A 68 0.65 -14.75 -0.21
N ALA A 69 1.46 -15.14 0.77
CA ALA A 69 1.85 -16.54 0.91
C ALA A 69 0.65 -17.34 1.43
N GLN A 70 0.13 -18.27 0.63
CA GLN A 70 -0.83 -19.28 1.11
C GLN A 70 -0.10 -20.29 2.00
N GLY A 71 0.14 -19.93 3.26
CA GLY A 71 0.63 -20.83 4.31
C GLY A 71 -0.51 -21.27 5.24
N SER A 72 -0.45 -22.50 5.74
CA SER A 72 -1.50 -23.16 6.54
C SER A 72 -1.88 -22.50 7.89
N HIS A 73 -1.22 -21.40 8.29
CA HIS A 73 -1.39 -20.76 9.61
C HIS A 73 -1.69 -19.25 9.53
N GLY A 74 -2.40 -18.82 8.48
CA GLY A 74 -2.77 -17.42 8.27
C GLY A 74 -1.78 -16.76 7.32
N GLY A 75 -2.28 -16.33 6.15
CA GLY A 75 -1.43 -15.88 5.05
C GLY A 75 -0.53 -14.71 5.45
N THR A 76 0.79 -14.92 5.41
CA THR A 76 1.76 -13.86 5.58
C THR A 76 1.77 -12.99 4.31
N LEU A 77 1.59 -11.69 4.47
CA LEU A 77 1.75 -10.73 3.38
C LEU A 77 3.25 -10.54 3.13
N ARG A 78 3.65 -10.71 1.87
CA ARG A 78 5.01 -10.52 1.40
C ARG A 78 5.03 -9.39 0.39
N PHE A 79 5.95 -8.46 0.56
CA PHE A 79 6.13 -7.31 -0.31
C PHE A 79 7.41 -7.48 -1.11
N SER A 80 7.33 -7.23 -2.41
CA SER A 80 8.51 -7.22 -3.27
C SER A 80 9.12 -5.83 -3.25
N SER A 81 10.40 -5.74 -2.90
CA SER A 81 11.18 -4.51 -2.89
C SER A 81 12.37 -4.59 -3.85
N GLN A 82 13.06 -3.47 -4.06
CA GLN A 82 14.31 -3.44 -4.83
C GLN A 82 15.40 -4.35 -4.25
N SER A 83 15.33 -4.66 -2.96
CA SER A 83 16.30 -5.49 -2.24
C SER A 83 15.87 -6.95 -2.15
N GLY A 84 14.74 -7.31 -2.77
CA GLY A 84 14.10 -8.62 -2.66
C GLY A 84 12.79 -8.58 -1.89
N ASP A 85 12.23 -9.76 -1.66
CA ASP A 85 10.97 -9.93 -0.95
C ASP A 85 11.14 -9.80 0.57
N MET A 86 10.19 -9.14 1.21
CA MET A 86 10.16 -8.87 2.64
C MET A 86 8.79 -9.16 3.21
N ASP A 87 8.73 -9.75 4.40
CA ASP A 87 7.46 -10.08 5.04
C ASP A 87 6.90 -8.87 5.78
N LEU A 88 5.57 -8.73 5.84
CA LEU A 88 4.93 -7.66 6.62
C LEU A 88 5.36 -7.70 8.09
N ALA A 89 5.52 -8.92 8.63
CA ALA A 89 5.91 -9.15 10.01
C ALA A 89 7.35 -8.71 10.33
N SER A 90 8.21 -8.53 9.31
CA SER A 90 9.55 -7.99 9.52
C SER A 90 9.56 -6.45 9.56
N LEU A 91 8.47 -5.80 9.12
CA LEU A 91 8.33 -4.36 9.21
C LEU A 91 7.89 -3.93 10.60
N LYS A 92 8.41 -2.76 11.00
CA LYS A 92 7.99 -2.13 12.24
C LYS A 92 6.64 -1.46 12.05
N GLU A 93 5.63 -1.92 12.77
CA GLU A 93 4.34 -1.22 12.86
C GLU A 93 4.54 0.14 13.54
N VAL A 94 4.02 1.20 12.92
CA VAL A 94 3.99 2.57 13.42
C VAL A 94 2.54 2.93 13.71
N ARG A 95 2.29 3.43 14.92
CA ARG A 95 0.96 3.89 15.34
C ARG A 95 0.85 5.39 15.23
#